data_AF-A0A2V6PA36-F1
#
_entry.id   AF-A0A2V6PA36-F1
#
_cell.length_a   1.000
_cell.length_b   1.000
_cell.length_c   1.000
_cell.angle_alpha   90.00
_cell.angle_beta   90.00
_cell.angle_gamma   90.00
#
_symmetry.space_group_name_H-M   'P 1'
#
loop_
_entity.id
_entity.type
_entity.pdbx_description
1 polymer ?
#
loop_
_entity_poly.entity_id
_entity_poly.type
_entity_poly.pdbx_seq_one_letter_code
_entity_poly.pdbx_strand_id
1 'polypeptide(L)'
;YLVPYFIASHPGSRVEDMIELAVFLKTHGYRPRQVQDFIPAPMDIATCIYHTGIDPLTMTPVDTVKKLRDRQTQRALMQFFEPRNWFVVHKALVDAGRRDLIGSAKHCLIPATPSPEALAAKRQEATEATHVHAEDAGTEPTIGYRPGRKGARRR
;
A
#
# COMPACT_ATOMS: atom_id res chain seq x y z
N TYR A 1 -24.63 7.17 -12.03
CA TYR A 1 -23.57 6.17 -11.81
C TYR A 1 -23.12 6.26 -10.36
N LEU A 2 -22.84 5.14 -9.70
CA LEU A 2 -22.37 5.11 -8.31
C LEU A 2 -20.84 5.01 -8.31
N VAL A 3 -20.16 5.99 -7.71
CA VAL A 3 -18.70 5.94 -7.51
C VAL A 3 -18.46 5.68 -6.03
N PRO A 4 -18.02 4.47 -5.66
CA PRO A 4 -17.78 4.17 -4.26
C PRO A 4 -16.49 4.85 -3.78
N TYR A 5 -16.57 5.43 -2.58
CA TYR A 5 -15.47 6.07 -1.89
C TYR A 5 -15.06 5.21 -0.71
N PHE A 6 -13.76 4.90 -0.60
CA PHE A 6 -13.24 4.03 0.44
C PHE A 6 -12.27 4.78 1.35
N ILE A 7 -12.35 4.47 2.65
CA ILE A 7 -11.42 4.96 3.66
C ILE A 7 -10.50 3.81 4.08
N ALA A 8 -9.19 4.00 3.91
CA ALA A 8 -8.15 3.10 4.41
C ALA A 8 -7.70 3.51 5.81
N SER A 9 -7.00 2.63 6.53
CA SER A 9 -6.39 2.97 7.83
C SER A 9 -7.39 3.39 8.90
N HIS A 10 -8.66 2.99 8.78
CA HIS A 10 -9.67 3.27 9.78
C HIS A 10 -9.34 2.53 11.09
N PRO A 11 -9.54 3.14 12.27
CA PRO A 11 -9.38 2.44 13.55
C PRO A 11 -10.17 1.12 13.58
N GLY A 12 -9.56 0.07 14.11
CA GLY A 12 -10.10 -1.29 14.11
C GLY A 12 -9.87 -2.06 12.81
N SER A 13 -9.36 -1.44 11.74
CA SER A 13 -9.01 -2.14 10.50
C SER A 13 -7.63 -2.78 10.60
N ARG A 14 -7.57 -4.10 10.41
CA ARG A 14 -6.32 -4.86 10.34
C ARG A 14 -5.95 -5.17 8.90
N VAL A 15 -4.72 -5.67 8.71
CA VAL A 15 -4.26 -6.10 7.38
C VAL A 15 -5.11 -7.26 6.86
N GLU A 16 -5.52 -8.18 7.75
CA GLU A 16 -6.38 -9.31 7.38
C GLU A 16 -7.74 -8.84 6.83
N ASP A 17 -8.37 -7.87 7.49
CA ASP A 17 -9.65 -7.29 7.05
C ASP A 17 -9.54 -6.65 5.66
N MET A 18 -8.40 -5.99 5.39
CA MET A 18 -8.12 -5.36 4.10
C MET A 18 -7.88 -6.38 2.99
N ILE A 19 -7.32 -7.55 3.31
CA ILE A 19 -7.19 -8.66 2.36
C ILE A 19 -8.58 -9.20 2.01
N GLU A 20 -9.44 -9.44 3.01
CA GLU A 20 -10.81 -9.91 2.77
C GLU A 20 -11.63 -8.90 1.97
N LEU A 21 -11.50 -7.60 2.28
CA LEU A 21 -12.10 -6.54 1.48
C LEU A 21 -11.59 -6.55 0.03
N ALA A 22 -10.30 -6.76 -0.20
CA ALA A 22 -9.73 -6.82 -1.54
C ALA A 22 -10.29 -8.02 -2.34
N VAL A 23 -10.44 -9.18 -1.69
CA VAL A 23 -11.09 -10.36 -2.29
C VAL A 23 -12.56 -10.08 -2.61
N PHE A 24 -13.29 -9.45 -1.69
CA PHE A 24 -14.67 -9.03 -1.92
C PHE A 24 -14.79 -8.09 -3.13
N LEU A 25 -13.97 -7.04 -3.19
CA LEU A 25 -13.95 -6.09 -4.30
C LEU A 25 -13.66 -6.78 -5.63
N LYS A 26 -12.65 -7.66 -5.66
CA LYS A 26 -12.32 -8.42 -6.86
C LYS A 26 -13.48 -9.29 -7.33
N THR A 27 -14.11 -10.02 -6.41
CA THR A 27 -15.21 -10.94 -6.71
C THR A 27 -16.41 -10.21 -7.31
N HIS A 28 -16.68 -8.99 -6.86
CA HIS A 28 -17.79 -8.15 -7.33
C HIS A 28 -17.40 -7.24 -8.51
N GLY A 29 -16.16 -7.32 -9.01
CA GLY A 29 -15.69 -6.52 -10.15
C GLY A 29 -15.43 -5.05 -9.82
N TYR A 30 -15.31 -4.67 -8.54
CA TYR A 30 -15.00 -3.30 -8.14
C TYR A 30 -13.50 -3.03 -8.16
N ARG A 31 -13.14 -1.84 -8.66
CA ARG A 31 -11.77 -1.31 -8.68
C ARG A 31 -11.79 0.13 -8.17
N PRO A 32 -11.77 0.33 -6.84
CA PRO A 32 -11.87 1.67 -6.27
C PRO A 32 -10.63 2.50 -6.61
N ARG A 33 -10.86 3.62 -7.32
CA ARG A 33 -9.82 4.63 -7.57
C ARG A 33 -9.76 5.69 -6.48
N GLN A 34 -10.91 5.97 -5.86
CA GLN A 34 -11.03 6.95 -4.78
C GLN A 34 -10.87 6.24 -3.43
N VAL A 35 -9.61 6.16 -2.99
CA VAL A 35 -9.24 5.65 -1.68
C VAL A 35 -8.53 6.76 -0.93
N GLN A 36 -9.08 7.18 0.20
CA GLN A 36 -8.47 8.15 1.12
C GLN A 36 -8.03 7.43 2.39
N ASP A 37 -6.88 7.80 2.93
CA ASP A 37 -6.48 7.33 4.26
C ASP A 37 -7.25 8.10 5.34
N PHE A 38 -7.67 7.41 6.40
CA PHE A 38 -8.35 8.03 7.53
C PHE A 38 -7.55 9.20 8.11
N ILE A 39 -8.19 10.36 8.23
CA ILE A 39 -7.63 11.55 8.86
C ILE A 39 -8.48 11.84 10.09
N PRO A 40 -7.89 11.83 11.30
CA PRO A 40 -8.65 12.10 12.51
C PRO A 40 -9.26 13.50 12.46
N ALA A 41 -10.58 13.58 12.62
CA ALA A 41 -11.36 14.80 12.68
C ALA A 41 -11.98 15.00 14.07
N PRO A 42 -12.12 16.24 14.58
CA PRO A 42 -12.76 16.49 15.87
C PRO A 42 -14.23 16.03 15.85
N MET A 43 -14.76 15.69 17.03
CA MET A 43 -16.15 15.21 17.23
C MET A 43 -16.48 13.90 16.50
N ASP A 44 -15.48 13.06 16.24
CA ASP A 44 -15.63 11.72 15.65
C ASP A 44 -15.22 10.62 16.65
N ILE A 45 -16.03 9.56 16.75
CA ILE A 45 -15.75 8.37 17.56
C ILE A 45 -14.50 7.68 17.03
N ALA A 46 -14.33 7.57 15.72
CA ALA A 46 -13.13 6.97 15.14
C ALA A 46 -11.88 7.75 15.55
N THR A 47 -11.95 9.08 15.62
CA THR A 47 -10.85 9.91 16.15
C THR A 47 -10.58 9.63 17.64
N CYS A 48 -11.63 9.47 18.44
CA CYS A 48 -11.46 9.07 19.84
C CYS A 48 -10.69 7.75 19.93
N ILE A 49 -11.14 6.72 19.20
CA ILE A 49 -10.46 5.42 19.12
C ILE A 49 -9.03 5.58 18.61
N TYR A 50 -8.81 6.40 17.59
CA TYR A 50 -7.49 6.63 17.02
C TYR A 50 -6.51 7.15 18.06
N HIS A 51 -6.94 8.06 18.93
CA HIS A 51 -6.10 8.64 19.97
C HIS A 51 -5.97 7.76 21.21
N THR A 52 -7.07 7.18 21.70
CA THR A 52 -7.11 6.42 22.96
C THR A 52 -6.76 4.94 22.78
N GLY A 53 -6.98 4.37 21.60
CA GLY A 53 -6.89 2.93 21.35
C GLY A 53 -8.02 2.13 22.02
N ILE A 54 -9.12 2.79 22.39
CA ILE A 54 -10.24 2.19 23.12
C ILE A 54 -11.54 2.57 22.40
N ASP A 55 -12.43 1.60 22.22
CA ASP A 55 -13.81 1.86 21.81
C ASP A 55 -14.56 2.54 22.97
N PRO A 56 -15.01 3.80 22.82
CA PRO A 56 -15.66 4.53 23.90
C PRO A 56 -17.04 3.97 24.29
N LEU A 57 -17.66 3.10 23.48
CA LEU A 57 -18.96 2.51 23.76
C LEU A 57 -18.83 1.22 24.57
N THR A 58 -17.85 0.38 24.23
CA THR A 58 -17.63 -0.93 24.87
C THR A 58 -16.53 -0.92 25.91
N MET A 59 -15.71 0.14 25.94
CA MET A 59 -14.52 0.27 26.78
C MET A 59 -13.45 -0.80 26.52
N THR A 60 -13.45 -1.41 25.33
CA THR A 60 -12.47 -2.44 24.93
C THR A 60 -11.33 -1.87 24.09
N PRO A 61 -10.10 -2.41 24.19
CA PRO A 61 -9.00 -2.01 23.32
C PRO A 61 -9.31 -2.28 21.83
N VAL A 62 -8.91 -1.35 20.97
CA VAL A 62 -9.05 -1.42 19.52
C VAL A 62 -7.71 -1.10 18.86
N ASP A 63 -7.27 -2.00 17.98
CA ASP A 63 -6.03 -1.82 17.23
C ASP A 63 -6.17 -0.67 16.22
N THR A 64 -5.16 0.19 16.13
CA THR A 64 -5.19 1.38 15.29
C THR A 64 -3.87 1.56 14.56
N VAL A 65 -3.95 1.62 13.24
CA VAL A 65 -2.77 1.79 12.38
C VAL A 65 -2.36 3.26 12.30
N LYS A 66 -1.21 3.58 12.90
CA LYS A 66 -0.64 4.94 12.89
C LYS A 66 0.59 5.10 11.99
N LYS A 67 1.37 4.03 11.81
CA LYS A 67 2.62 4.06 11.05
C LYS A 67 2.34 4.23 9.56
N LEU A 68 3.03 5.16 8.91
CA LEU A 68 2.84 5.49 7.49
C LEU A 68 2.91 4.25 6.59
N ARG A 69 3.87 3.35 6.83
CA ARG A 69 4.05 2.13 6.04
C ARG A 69 2.85 1.17 6.15
N ASP A 70 2.30 1.02 7.33
CA ASP A 70 1.17 0.12 7.57
C ASP A 70 -0.11 0.70 6.95
N ARG A 71 -0.28 2.02 7.02
CA ARG A 71 -1.35 2.77 6.33
C ARG A 71 -1.28 2.61 4.81
N GLN A 72 -0.09 2.81 4.24
CA GLN A 72 0.18 2.57 2.83
C GLN A 72 -0.13 1.13 2.41
N THR A 73 0.13 0.16 3.28
CA THR A 73 -0.17 -1.26 3.02
C THR A 73 -1.68 -1.50 2.90
N GLN A 74 -2.48 -0.96 3.82
CA GLN A 74 -3.95 -1.08 3.74
C GLN A 74 -4.52 -0.43 2.49
N ARG A 75 -4.04 0.76 2.16
CA ARG A 75 -4.43 1.46 0.93
C ARG A 75 -4.03 0.68 -0.33
N ALA A 76 -2.82 0.12 -0.35
CA ALA A 76 -2.34 -0.69 -1.46
C ALA A 76 -3.19 -1.95 -1.68
N LEU A 77 -3.68 -2.59 -0.61
CA LEU A 77 -4.58 -3.75 -0.69
C LEU A 77 -5.91 -3.41 -1.37
N MET A 78 -6.51 -2.25 -1.09
CA MET A 78 -7.72 -1.81 -1.80
C MET A 78 -7.47 -1.48 -3.28
N GLN A 79 -6.23 -1.10 -3.61
CA GLN A 79 -5.78 -0.79 -4.96
C GLN A 79 -4.89 -1.91 -5.52
N PHE A 80 -5.21 -3.18 -5.23
CA PHE A 80 -4.39 -4.34 -5.58
C PHE A 80 -4.12 -4.51 -7.08
N PHE A 81 -4.98 -3.95 -7.92
CA PHE A 81 -4.88 -4.01 -9.38
C PHE A 81 -3.88 -3.01 -9.96
N GLU A 82 -3.42 -2.05 -9.15
CA GLU A 82 -2.47 -1.04 -9.60
C GLU A 82 -1.04 -1.62 -9.62
N PRO A 83 -0.32 -1.58 -10.75
CA PRO A 83 1.01 -2.19 -10.87
C PRO A 83 2.02 -1.71 -9.81
N ARG A 84 1.98 -0.42 -9.45
CA ARG A 84 2.88 0.16 -8.43
C ARG A 84 2.72 -0.50 -7.05
N ASN A 85 1.53 -1.01 -6.74
CA ASN A 85 1.21 -1.61 -5.45
C ASN A 85 1.61 -3.08 -5.36
N TRP A 86 1.99 -3.71 -6.47
CA TRP A 86 2.23 -5.16 -6.52
C TRP A 86 3.19 -5.65 -5.43
N PHE A 87 4.31 -4.95 -5.21
CA PHE A 87 5.30 -5.36 -4.21
C PHE A 87 4.79 -5.24 -2.77
N VAL A 88 4.01 -4.20 -2.48
CA VAL A 88 3.43 -3.97 -1.16
C VAL A 88 2.37 -5.03 -0.87
N VAL A 89 1.48 -5.27 -1.83
CA VAL A 89 0.41 -6.28 -1.74
C VAL A 89 0.99 -7.69 -1.66
N HIS A 90 1.95 -8.02 -2.50
CA HIS A 90 2.62 -9.32 -2.46
C HIS A 90 3.26 -9.57 -1.09
N LYS A 91 3.95 -8.57 -0.53
CA LYS A 91 4.54 -8.68 0.80
C LYS A 91 3.46 -8.89 1.87
N ALA A 92 2.40 -8.09 1.86
CA ALA A 92 1.29 -8.21 2.82
C ALA A 92 0.64 -9.60 2.78
N LEU A 93 0.40 -10.15 1.58
CA LEU A 93 -0.15 -11.49 1.40
C LEU A 93 0.80 -12.59 1.92
N VAL A 94 2.11 -12.46 1.67
CA VAL A 94 3.10 -13.41 2.19
C VAL A 94 3.19 -13.35 3.71
N ASP A 95 3.25 -12.14 4.27
CA ASP A 95 3.33 -11.91 5.72
C ASP A 95 2.07 -12.41 6.44
N ALA A 96 0.89 -12.29 5.81
CA ALA A 96 -0.39 -12.82 6.30
C ALA A 96 -0.63 -14.31 5.99
N GLY A 97 0.32 -15.00 5.35
CA GLY A 97 0.20 -16.42 5.00
C GLY A 97 -0.79 -16.73 3.85
N ARG A 98 -1.31 -15.71 3.16
CA ARG A 98 -2.31 -15.81 2.08
C ARG A 98 -1.71 -15.95 0.70
N ARG A 99 -0.78 -16.90 0.54
CA ARG A 99 -0.13 -17.19 -0.76
C ARG A 99 -1.09 -17.81 -1.78
N ASP A 100 -2.22 -18.35 -1.33
CA ASP A 100 -3.35 -18.79 -2.17
C ASP A 100 -3.88 -17.66 -3.07
N LEU A 101 -3.74 -16.41 -2.63
CA LEU A 101 -4.17 -15.23 -3.39
C LEU A 101 -3.13 -14.77 -4.44
N ILE A 102 -2.05 -15.52 -4.65
CA ILE A 102 -0.98 -15.16 -5.59
C ILE A 102 -0.93 -16.21 -6.71
N GLY A 103 -1.19 -15.80 -7.95
CA GLY A 103 -1.22 -16.73 -9.08
C GLY A 103 -2.00 -16.24 -10.29
N SER A 104 -2.21 -17.15 -11.24
CA SER A 104 -2.93 -16.86 -12.48
C SER A 104 -4.41 -17.29 -12.44
N ALA A 105 -4.86 -17.91 -11.34
CA ALA A 105 -6.24 -18.35 -11.22
C ALA A 105 -7.19 -17.16 -10.98
N LYS A 106 -8.47 -17.33 -11.31
CA LYS A 106 -9.50 -16.27 -11.18
C LYS A 106 -9.59 -15.69 -9.77
N HIS A 107 -9.43 -16.52 -8.74
CA HIS A 107 -9.52 -16.13 -7.33
C HIS A 107 -8.24 -15.45 -6.79
N CYS A 108 -7.09 -15.59 -7.45
CA CYS A 108 -5.84 -15.00 -6.97
C CYS A 108 -5.89 -13.48 -7.08
N LEU A 109 -5.68 -12.73 -6.01
CA LEU A 109 -5.74 -11.26 -6.01
C LEU A 109 -4.72 -10.62 -6.97
N ILE A 110 -3.49 -11.12 -6.99
CA ILE A 110 -2.37 -10.62 -7.82
C ILE A 110 -1.70 -11.74 -8.63
N PRO A 111 -1.05 -11.43 -9.77
CA PRO A 111 -0.28 -12.40 -10.53
C PRO A 111 0.96 -12.87 -9.77
N ALA A 112 1.44 -14.08 -10.07
CA ALA A 112 2.62 -14.68 -9.44
C ALA A 112 3.92 -13.89 -9.68
N THR A 113 4.03 -13.22 -10.83
CA THR A 113 5.17 -12.40 -11.19
C THR A 113 4.75 -10.94 -11.40
N PRO A 114 5.60 -9.96 -11.03
CA PRO A 114 5.30 -8.55 -11.26
C PRO A 114 5.26 -8.25 -12.76
N SER A 115 4.38 -7.34 -13.17
CA SER A 115 4.36 -6.83 -14.55
C SER A 115 5.58 -5.95 -14.84
N PRO A 116 5.95 -5.74 -16.12
CA PRO A 116 6.98 -4.77 -16.49
C PRO A 116 6.71 -3.37 -15.95
N GLU A 117 5.44 -2.96 -15.90
CA GLU A 117 5.01 -1.67 -15.33
C GLU A 117 5.27 -1.60 -13.82
N ALA A 118 4.96 -2.67 -13.07
CA ALA A 118 5.26 -2.74 -11.64
C ALA A 118 6.76 -2.62 -11.38
N LEU A 119 7.59 -3.29 -12.19
CA LEU A 119 9.05 -3.19 -12.12
C LEU A 119 9.55 -1.78 -12.46
N ALA A 120 8.96 -1.13 -13.47
CA ALA A 120 9.30 0.25 -13.83
C ALA A 120 8.93 1.23 -12.72
N ALA A 121 7.72 1.13 -12.15
CA ALA A 121 7.26 1.96 -11.05
C ALA A 121 8.19 1.86 -9.83
N LYS A 122 8.59 0.64 -9.45
CA LYS A 122 9.53 0.42 -8.35
C LYS A 122 10.92 1.03 -8.62
N ARG A 123 11.39 1.00 -9.87
CA ARG A 123 12.67 1.64 -10.24
C ARG A 123 12.56 3.16 -10.16
N GLN A 124 11.45 3.73 -10.60
CA GLN A 124 11.21 5.16 -10.54
C GLN A 124 11.17 5.64 -9.09
N GLU A 125 10.41 4.97 -8.24
CA GLU A 125 10.32 5.28 -6.79
C GLU A 125 11.69 5.23 -6.10
N ALA A 126 12.51 4.22 -6.41
CA ALA A 126 13.89 4.14 -5.89
C ALA A 126 14.79 5.28 -6.39
N THR A 127 14.62 5.69 -7.65
CA THR A 127 15.38 6.80 -8.24
C THR A 127 15.01 8.12 -7.59
N GLU A 128 13.71 8.36 -7.41
CA GLU A 128 13.17 9.56 -6.78
C GLU A 128 13.58 9.66 -5.31
N ALA A 129 13.49 8.57 -4.54
CA ALA A 129 13.97 8.54 -3.16
C ALA A 129 15.47 8.88 -3.07
N THR A 130 16.28 8.39 -4.00
CA THR A 130 17.71 8.72 -4.05
C THR A 130 17.94 10.19 -4.36
N HIS A 131 17.14 10.78 -5.26
CA HIS A 131 17.21 12.20 -5.60
C HIS A 131 16.87 13.08 -4.41
N VAL A 132 15.76 12.82 -3.72
CA VAL A 132 15.34 13.57 -2.52
C VAL A 132 16.42 13.52 -1.44
N HIS A 133 16.98 12.33 -1.17
CA HIS A 133 18.07 12.21 -0.20
C HIS A 133 19.35 12.95 -0.62
N ALA A 134 19.66 13.02 -1.92
CA ALA A 134 20.80 13.76 -2.43
C ALA A 134 20.62 15.27 -2.28
N GLU A 135 19.42 15.79 -2.59
CA GLU A 135 19.03 17.19 -2.40
C GLU A 135 19.09 17.60 -0.93
N ASP A 136 18.51 16.80 -0.02
CA ASP A 136 18.53 17.03 1.42
C ASP A 136 19.96 17.03 1.99
N ALA A 137 20.84 16.19 1.43
CA ALA A 137 22.24 16.10 1.81
C ALA A 137 23.15 17.14 1.13
N GLY A 138 22.63 17.97 0.23
CA GLY A 138 23.41 18.93 -0.56
C GLY A 138 24.45 18.27 -1.47
N THR A 139 24.22 17.02 -1.85
CA THR A 139 25.11 16.21 -2.71
C THR A 139 24.48 16.01 -4.08
N GLU A 140 25.28 16.00 -5.15
CA GLU A 140 24.73 15.62 -6.45
C GLU A 140 24.29 14.14 -6.43
N PRO A 141 23.14 13.80 -7.04
CA PRO A 141 22.69 12.41 -7.13
C PRO A 141 23.72 11.61 -7.93
N THR A 142 24.49 10.78 -7.24
CA THR A 142 25.49 9.93 -7.88
C THR A 142 24.77 8.84 -8.66
N ILE A 143 24.99 8.80 -9.98
CA ILE A 143 24.63 7.64 -10.80
C ILE A 143 25.44 6.47 -10.23
N GLY A 144 24.77 5.61 -9.47
CA GLY A 144 25.40 4.59 -8.64
C GLY A 144 26.55 3.89 -9.36
N TYR A 145 27.76 4.12 -8.86
CA TYR A 145 28.96 3.43 -9.35
C TYR A 145 28.79 1.93 -9.06
N ARG A 146 28.64 1.15 -10.13
CA ARG A 146 28.68 -0.31 -10.06
C ARG A 146 30.03 -0.76 -10.64
N PRO A 147 30.98 -1.26 -9.82
CA PRO A 147 32.26 -1.70 -10.34
C PRO A 147 32.06 -2.75 -11.43
N GLY A 148 32.58 -2.49 -12.63
CA GLY A 148 32.53 -3.41 -13.78
C GLY A 148 31.45 -3.16 -14.85
N ARG A 149 30.57 -2.14 -14.72
CA ARG A 149 29.59 -1.80 -15.79
C ARG A 149 30.03 -0.54 -16.54
N LYS A 150 30.40 -0.67 -17.82
CA LYS A 150 30.66 0.50 -18.69
C LYS A 150 29.41 1.37 -18.74
N GLY A 151 29.48 2.57 -18.18
CA GLY A 151 28.39 3.55 -18.21
C GLY A 151 28.02 3.87 -19.65
N ALA A 152 26.73 3.81 -19.97
CA ALA A 152 26.24 4.22 -21.28
C ALA A 152 26.37 5.75 -21.40
N ARG A 153 27.32 6.22 -22.22
CA ARG A 153 27.37 7.62 -22.64
C ARG A 153 26.11 7.90 -23.47
N ARG A 154 25.23 8.77 -22.97
CA ARG A 154 24.19 9.41 -23.79
C ARG A 154 24.93 10.24 -24.85
N ARG A 155 24.68 9.95 -26.13
CA ARG A 155 25.01 10.83 -27.25
C ARG A 155 23.89 11.84 -27.42
#